data_AF-A0A9D6NRD6-F1
#
_entry.id   AF-A0A9D6NRD6-F1
#
_cell.length_a   1.000
_cell.length_b   1.000
_cell.length_c   1.000
_cell.angle_alpha   90.00
_cell.angle_beta   90.00
_cell.angle_gamma   90.00
#
_symmetry.space_group_name_H-M   'P 1'
#
loop_
_entity.id
_entity.type
_entity.pdbx_description
1 polymer ?
#
loop_
_entity_poly.entity_id
_entity_poly.type
_entity_poly.pdbx_seq_one_letter_code
_entity_poly.pdbx_strand_id
1 'polypeptide(L)'
;MAEFYYGTGRRKTAVARVYLRPGEGKLLVNGHDFHEYFRGLFRANTALAPLEVTGTQGRFDLDAKVKGGGPNGQIDAIKLGVARALLELNPDFRPELRKRG
;
A
#
# COMPACT_ATOMS: atom_id res chain seq x y z
N MET A 1 -16.02 8.63 14.50
CA MET A 1 -14.69 9.03 13.97
C MET A 1 -14.32 7.98 12.94
N ALA A 2 -14.09 8.36 11.68
CA ALA A 2 -13.66 7.37 10.69
C ALA A 2 -12.24 6.94 11.05
N GLU A 3 -12.06 5.67 11.40
CA GLU A 3 -10.75 5.12 11.72
C GLU A 3 -9.98 4.97 10.41
N PHE A 4 -8.96 5.81 10.22
CA PHE A 4 -8.04 5.72 9.10
C PHE A 4 -6.66 5.36 9.65
N TYR A 5 -6.05 4.32 9.08
CA TYR A 5 -4.69 3.93 9.42
C TYR A 5 -3.73 4.58 8.45
N TYR A 6 -2.62 5.11 8.97
CA TYR A 6 -1.70 5.89 8.19
C TYR A 6 -0.37 5.15 8.02
N GLY A 7 0.14 5.15 6.80
CA GLY A 7 1.40 4.52 6.48
C GLY A 7 2.23 5.40 5.57
N THR A 8 3.53 5.51 5.85
CA THR A 8 4.45 6.16 4.92
C THR A 8 5.47 5.19 4.40
N GLY A 9 5.56 5.03 3.09
CA GLY A 9 6.59 4.24 2.44
C GLY A 9 7.57 5.14 1.70
N ARG A 10 8.86 4.76 1.72
CA ARG A 10 9.91 5.48 0.99
C ARG A 10 10.81 4.44 0.32
N ARG A 11 11.08 4.60 -0.97
CA ARG A 11 12.00 3.74 -1.70
C ARG A 11 12.72 4.55 -2.78
N LYS A 12 14.05 4.47 -2.80
CA LYS A 12 14.91 5.32 -3.66
C LYS A 12 14.54 6.79 -3.46
N THR A 13 14.04 7.46 -4.50
CA THR A 13 13.57 8.86 -4.47
C THR A 13 12.05 8.99 -4.41
N ALA A 14 11.32 7.86 -4.35
CA ALA A 14 9.86 7.84 -4.29
C ALA A 14 9.37 7.84 -2.83
N VAL A 15 8.35 8.67 -2.56
CA VAL A 15 7.67 8.78 -1.27
C VAL A 15 6.19 8.51 -1.48
N ALA A 16 5.65 7.55 -0.72
CA ALA A 16 4.25 7.16 -0.70
C ALA A 16 3.64 7.48 0.67
N ARG A 17 2.51 8.17 0.67
CA ARG A 17 1.63 8.33 1.84
C ARG A 17 0.39 7.51 1.59
N VAL A 18 0.11 6.55 2.45
CA VAL A 18 -0.97 5.58 2.33
C VAL A 18 -1.95 5.82 3.46
N TYR A 19 -3.22 5.87 3.11
CA TYR A 19 -4.34 5.91 4.03
C TYR A 19 -5.17 4.65 3.81
N LEU A 20 -5.29 3.82 4.82
CA LEU A 20 -6.16 2.65 4.83
C LEU A 20 -7.44 2.98 5.58
N ARG A 21 -8.58 2.60 5.00
CA ARG A 21 -9.90 2.70 5.63
C ARG A 21 -10.61 1.36 5.48
N PRO A 22 -11.36 0.87 6.48
CA PRO A 22 -12.18 -0.32 6.29
C PRO A 22 -13.23 -0.06 5.20
N GLY A 23 -13.35 -0.95 4.22
CA GLY A 23 -14.14 -0.70 3.01
C GLY A 23 -14.24 -1.90 2.07
N GLU A 24 -14.50 -1.63 0.79
CA GLU A 24 -14.80 -2.64 -0.24
C GLU A 24 -13.56 -3.11 -1.03
N GLY A 25 -12.36 -2.59 -0.71
CA GLY A 25 -11.14 -2.95 -1.42
C GLY A 25 -10.77 -1.99 -2.54
N LYS A 26 -11.25 -0.74 -2.53
CA LYS A 26 -10.94 0.26 -3.57
C LYS A 26 -9.47 0.67 -3.48
N LEU A 27 -8.74 0.57 -4.58
CA LEU A 27 -7.33 0.92 -4.67
C LEU A 27 -7.16 2.21 -5.49
N LEU A 28 -6.92 3.32 -4.81
CA LEU A 28 -6.72 4.63 -5.44
C LEU A 28 -5.26 5.08 -5.27
N VAL A 29 -4.66 5.56 -6.36
CA VAL A 29 -3.32 6.12 -6.40
C VAL A 29 -3.36 7.51 -7.00
N ASN A 30 -3.04 8.53 -6.20
CA ASN A 30 -3.03 9.93 -6.61
C ASN A 30 -4.35 10.39 -7.28
N GLY A 31 -5.49 9.83 -6.85
CA GLY A 31 -6.82 10.13 -7.41
C GLY A 31 -7.22 9.30 -8.64
N HIS A 32 -6.36 8.39 -9.11
CA HIS A 32 -6.65 7.47 -10.21
C HIS A 32 -6.77 6.03 -9.71
N ASP A 33 -7.42 5.17 -10.49
CA ASP A 33 -7.47 3.73 -10.19
C ASP A 33 -6.06 3.12 -10.29
N PHE A 34 -5.76 2.19 -9.37
CA PHE A 34 -4.47 1.50 -9.34
C PHE A 34 -4.11 0.82 -10.67
N HIS A 35 -5.08 0.18 -11.34
CA HIS A 35 -4.86 -0.51 -12.61
C HIS A 35 -4.60 0.48 -13.75
N GLU A 36 -5.23 1.65 -13.71
CA GLU A 36 -5.02 2.69 -14.71
C GLU A 36 -3.67 3.38 -14.52
N TYR A 37 -3.30 3.67 -13.27
CA TYR A 37 -2.05 4.35 -12.93
C TYR A 37 -0.81 3.52 -13.26
N PHE A 38 -0.85 2.21 -12.98
CA PHE A 38 0.26 1.29 -13.24
C PHE A 38 0.07 0.42 -14.49
N ARG A 39 -0.71 0.89 -15.48
CA ARG A 39 -1.03 0.15 -16.70
C ARG A 39 0.23 -0.45 -17.35
N GLY A 40 0.22 -1.76 -17.60
CA GLY A 40 1.31 -2.47 -18.28
C GLY A 40 2.50 -2.88 -17.40
N LEU A 41 2.45 -2.61 -16.09
CA LEU A 41 3.52 -3.01 -15.16
C LEU A 41 3.18 -4.34 -14.49
N PHE A 42 3.85 -5.41 -14.91
CA PHE A 42 3.77 -6.73 -14.27
C PHE A 42 4.05 -6.69 -12.75
N ARG A 43 4.83 -5.70 -12.30
CA ARG A 43 5.22 -5.51 -10.90
C ARG A 43 4.14 -4.84 -10.04
N ALA A 44 3.03 -4.38 -10.62
CA ALA A 44 1.96 -3.71 -9.87
C ALA A 44 1.44 -4.59 -8.72
N ASN A 45 1.31 -5.90 -8.93
CA ASN A 45 0.87 -6.85 -7.90
C ASN A 45 1.76 -6.83 -6.64
N THR A 46 3.03 -6.43 -6.75
CA THR A 46 3.94 -6.32 -5.60
C THR A 46 3.48 -5.27 -4.57
N ALA A 47 2.69 -4.27 -4.97
CA ALA A 47 2.10 -3.31 -4.02
C ALA A 47 1.06 -3.97 -3.09
N LEU A 48 0.40 -5.04 -3.56
CA LEU A 48 -0.67 -5.74 -2.85
C LEU A 48 -0.16 -6.89 -1.96
N ALA A 49 1.10 -7.30 -2.12
CA ALA A 49 1.69 -8.38 -1.35
C ALA A 49 1.46 -8.28 0.18
N PRO A 50 1.54 -7.11 0.85
CA PRO A 50 1.28 -7.00 2.28
C PRO A 50 -0.19 -7.32 2.67
N LEU A 51 -1.14 -7.02 1.78
CA LEU A 51 -2.57 -7.31 1.98
C LEU A 51 -2.85 -8.80 1.77
N GLU A 52 -2.20 -9.43 0.80
CA GLU A 52 -2.26 -10.87 0.57
C GLU A 52 -1.71 -11.64 1.78
N VAL A 53 -0.56 -11.20 2.30
CA VAL A 53 0.10 -11.84 3.46
C VAL A 53 -0.75 -11.79 4.71
N THR A 54 -1.42 -10.67 4.95
CA THR A 54 -2.27 -10.50 6.14
C THR A 54 -3.69 -11.04 5.93
N GLY A 55 -4.02 -11.55 4.73
CA GLY A 55 -5.37 -12.02 4.39
C GLY A 55 -6.42 -10.90 4.47
N THR A 56 -6.00 -9.64 4.36
CA THR A 56 -6.86 -8.45 4.47
C THR A 56 -7.26 -7.87 3.12
N GLN A 57 -6.87 -8.53 2.02
CA GLN A 57 -7.24 -8.15 0.67
C GLN A 57 -8.77 -8.06 0.53
N GLY A 58 -9.26 -6.94 -0.02
CA GLY A 58 -10.69 -6.69 -0.22
C GLY A 58 -11.46 -6.21 1.01
N ARG A 59 -10.81 -6.05 2.18
CA ARG A 59 -11.45 -5.53 3.41
C ARG A 59 -11.19 -4.05 3.66
N PHE A 60 -10.22 -3.48 2.97
CA PHE A 60 -9.77 -2.11 3.17
C PHE A 60 -9.68 -1.37 1.85
N ASP A 61 -10.22 -0.16 1.84
CA ASP A 61 -9.97 0.84 0.82
C ASP A 61 -8.61 1.50 1.09
N LEU A 62 -7.83 1.63 0.03
CA LEU A 62 -6.49 2.21 0.02
C LEU A 62 -6.50 3.49 -0.80
N ASP A 63 -6.10 4.60 -0.19
CA ASP A 63 -5.77 5.85 -0.88
C ASP A 63 -4.28 6.13 -0.70
N ALA A 64 -3.52 5.99 -1.78
CA ALA A 64 -2.08 6.22 -1.81
C ALA A 64 -1.73 7.48 -2.60
N LYS A 65 -1.12 8.46 -1.93
CA LYS A 65 -0.51 9.62 -2.56
C LYS A 65 0.99 9.39 -2.72
N VAL A 66 1.42 9.18 -3.96
CA VAL A 66 2.83 8.97 -4.31
C VAL A 66 3.42 10.19 -5.01
N LYS A 67 4.68 10.51 -4.68
CA LYS A 67 5.45 11.56 -5.35
C LYS A 67 6.91 11.14 -5.51
N GLY A 68 7.52 11.56 -6.62
CA GLY A 68 8.94 11.33 -6.92
C GLY A 68 9.25 9.92 -7.47
N GLY A 69 10.47 9.78 -7.98
CA GLY A 69 10.97 8.54 -8.59
C GLY A 69 10.28 8.16 -9.90
N GLY A 70 10.40 6.89 -10.28
CA GLY A 70 9.69 6.27 -11.40
C GLY A 70 8.69 5.21 -10.94
N PRO A 71 7.88 4.65 -11.85
CA PRO A 71 6.74 3.79 -11.51
C PRO A 71 7.12 2.58 -10.64
N ASN A 72 8.23 1.91 -10.96
CA ASN A 72 8.72 0.78 -10.15
C ASN A 72 9.10 1.19 -8.71
N GLY A 73 9.70 2.38 -8.54
CA GLY A 73 10.05 2.88 -7.21
C GLY A 73 8.82 3.28 -6.39
N GLN A 74 7.79 3.78 -7.08
CA GLN A 74 6.51 4.14 -6.45
C GLN A 74 5.76 2.90 -5.97
N ILE A 75 5.73 1.81 -6.75
CA ILE A 75 5.13 0.53 -6.34
C ILE A 75 5.75 0.02 -5.04
N ASP A 76 7.09 -0.04 -4.98
CA ASP A 76 7.79 -0.49 -3.76
C ASP A 76 7.59 0.46 -2.58
N ALA A 77 7.46 1.77 -2.85
CA ALA A 77 7.13 2.74 -1.80
C ALA A 77 5.70 2.49 -1.28
N ILE A 78 4.71 2.27 -2.15
CA ILE A 78 3.34 1.94 -1.73
C ILE A 78 3.34 0.68 -0.86
N LYS A 79 4.00 -0.39 -1.31
CA LYS A 79 4.14 -1.64 -0.54
C LYS A 79 4.59 -1.41 0.90
N LEU A 80 5.65 -0.61 1.09
CA LEU A 80 6.16 -0.27 2.42
C LEU A 80 5.18 0.60 3.22
N GLY A 81 4.45 1.48 2.55
CA GLY A 81 3.41 2.30 3.18
C GLY A 81 2.25 1.44 3.69
N VAL A 82 1.75 0.52 2.87
CA VAL A 82 0.67 -0.42 3.25
C VAL A 82 1.08 -1.28 4.43
N ALA A 83 2.29 -1.86 4.38
CA ALA A 83 2.80 -2.66 5.49
C ALA A 83 2.83 -1.88 6.82
N ARG A 84 3.21 -0.59 6.79
CA ARG A 84 3.22 0.25 7.99
C ARG A 84 1.82 0.62 8.47
N ALA A 85 0.89 0.93 7.57
CA ALA A 85 -0.50 1.19 7.93
C ALA A 85 -1.15 -0.05 8.55
N LEU A 86 -0.84 -1.26 8.06
CA LEU A 86 -1.29 -2.52 8.66
C LEU A 86 -0.71 -2.77 10.05
N LEU A 87 0.52 -2.31 10.32
CA LEU A 87 1.11 -2.38 11.66
C LEU A 87 0.43 -1.44 12.66
N GLU A 88 -0.07 -0.29 12.20
CA GLU A 88 -0.90 0.59 13.05
C GLU A 88 -2.25 -0.04 13.36
N LEU A 89 -2.83 -0.78 12.40
CA LEU A 89 -4.06 -1.57 12.61
C LEU A 89 -3.83 -2.71 13.60
N ASN A 90 -2.80 -3.52 13.39
CA ASN A 90 -2.46 -4.61 14.29
C ASN A 90 -0.93 -4.84 14.32
N PRO A 91 -0.25 -4.59 15.46
CA PRO A 91 1.18 -4.79 15.59
C PRO A 91 1.63 -6.26 15.50
N ASP A 92 0.72 -7.23 15.65
CA ASP A 92 1.02 -8.66 15.56
C ASP A 92 1.38 -9.14 14.15
N PHE A 93 1.08 -8.34 13.11
CA PHE A 93 1.49 -8.65 11.74
C PHE A 93 2.99 -8.40 11.47
N ARG A 94 3.72 -7.80 12.41
CA ARG A 94 5.16 -7.49 12.29
C ARG A 94 6.05 -8.69 11.96
N PRO A 95 5.98 -9.83 12.67
CA PRO A 95 6.77 -11.01 12.33
C PRO A 95 6.47 -11.54 10.92
N GLU A 96 5.22 -11.52 10.49
CA GLU A 96 4.80 -12.09 9.20
C GLU A 96 5.19 -11.20 8.02
N LEU A 97 5.04 -9.88 8.17
CA LEU A 97 5.52 -8.88 7.22
C LEU A 97 7.06 -8.90 7.11
N ARG A 98 7.78 -9.02 8.24
CA ARG A 98 9.25 -9.10 8.26
C ARG A 98 9.78 -10.38 7.62
N LYS A 99 9.03 -11.48 7.66
CA LYS A 99 9.43 -12.75 7.06
C LYS A 99 9.30 -12.76 5.53
N ARG A 100 8.43 -11.91 4.97
CA ARG A 100 8.13 -11.83 3.53
C ARG A 100 8.65 -10.56 2.84
N GLY A 101 9.37 -9.67 3.54
CA GLY A 101 10.20 -8.63 2.92
C GLY A 101 10.29 -7.32 3.70
#